data_AF-A0A6P0N520-F1
#
_entry.id   AF-A0A6P0N520-F1
#
_cell.length_a   1.000
_cell.length_b   1.000
_cell.length_c   1.000
_cell.angle_alpha   90.00
_cell.angle_beta   90.00
_cell.angle_gamma   90.00
#
_symmetry.space_group_name_H-M   'P 1'
#
loop_
_entity.id
_entity.type
_entity.pdbx_description
1 polymer ?
#
loop_
_entity_poly.entity_id
_entity_poly.type
_entity_poly.pdbx_seq_one_letter_code
_entity_poly.pdbx_strand_id
1 'polypeptide(L)'
;HDMVQVFLPQIQSYTSRRRESGVSEAATITKLLDYIKNQNEWISKQTSNHLTLFTDSDLQIIIEAINATICWYDSLDNTIYQPDLYYSDKKLSLVAQIIALADLGTLGMEGIEAFNEEGSLLFLEENPDIIPIILNQDIPDFQAIDKQTLYENLRQRLLKRTRFQVNFAKGRMARLARELKGFTAEAIAVLTHDVFKYLNPAIIQEIELSTPTANDTNFEQLIEFFELDKYLKN
;
A
#
# COMPACT_ATOMS: atom_id res chain seq x y z
N HIS A 1 6.35 4.01 7.81
CA HIS A 1 5.03 4.37 8.35
C HIS A 1 4.15 3.13 8.53
N ASP A 2 4.48 2.00 7.88
CA ASP A 2 3.67 0.77 7.90
C ASP A 2 4.35 -0.41 8.64
N MET A 3 4.41 -0.35 9.98
CA MET A 3 5.10 -1.36 10.81
C MET A 3 4.16 -2.39 11.43
N VAL A 4 2.90 -2.02 11.65
CA VAL A 4 1.89 -2.83 12.30
C VAL A 4 0.65 -2.90 11.42
N GLN A 5 0.28 -4.12 11.02
CA GLN A 5 -0.96 -4.38 10.30
C GLN A 5 -2.05 -4.87 11.24
N VAL A 6 -3.17 -4.16 11.29
CA VAL A 6 -4.35 -4.55 12.06
C VAL A 6 -5.49 -4.90 11.12
N PHE A 7 -5.83 -6.18 11.06
CA PHE A 7 -6.95 -6.68 10.25
C PHE A 7 -8.21 -6.84 11.09
N LEU A 8 -9.35 -6.55 10.49
CA LEU A 8 -10.66 -6.88 11.05
C LEU A 8 -10.78 -8.41 11.19
N PRO A 9 -11.47 -8.91 12.23
CA PRO A 9 -11.73 -10.34 12.38
C PRO A 9 -12.42 -10.90 11.13
N GLN A 10 -11.86 -12.00 10.62
CA GLN A 10 -12.40 -12.68 9.45
C GLN A 10 -13.55 -13.60 9.88
N ILE A 11 -14.76 -13.29 9.45
CA ILE A 11 -15.98 -14.02 9.82
C ILE A 11 -16.29 -15.14 8.81
N GLN A 12 -15.80 -15.02 7.57
CA GLN A 12 -16.04 -15.97 6.48
C GLN A 12 -14.72 -16.52 5.94
N SER A 13 -14.67 -17.84 5.73
CA SER A 13 -13.54 -18.48 5.04
C SER A 13 -13.44 -18.00 3.59
N TYR A 14 -12.23 -17.99 3.04
CA TYR A 14 -11.96 -17.67 1.63
C TYR A 14 -12.41 -16.28 1.18
N THR A 15 -12.35 -15.31 2.09
CA THR A 15 -12.55 -13.89 1.79
C THR A 15 -11.26 -13.13 2.04
N SER A 16 -11.02 -12.08 1.26
CA SER A 16 -9.92 -11.15 1.54
C SER A 16 -10.07 -10.52 2.93
N ARG A 17 -8.98 -10.44 3.68
CA ARG A 17 -8.87 -9.69 4.91
C ARG A 17 -9.16 -8.21 4.63
N ARG A 18 -9.68 -7.51 5.63
CA ARG A 18 -10.01 -6.08 5.54
C ARG A 18 -9.31 -5.33 6.65
N ARG A 19 -8.91 -4.10 6.36
CA ARG A 19 -8.37 -3.15 7.32
C ARG A 19 -9.36 -2.01 7.52
N GLU A 20 -9.36 -1.43 8.71
CA GLU A 20 -10.06 -0.18 8.99
C GLU A 20 -9.06 0.97 8.80
N SER A 21 -9.50 2.01 8.08
CA SER A 21 -8.65 3.16 7.73
C SER A 21 -8.08 3.81 8.99
N GLY A 22 -6.76 3.99 9.05
CA GLY A 22 -6.07 4.67 10.15
C GLY A 22 -5.76 3.80 11.36
N VAL A 23 -6.27 2.56 11.45
CA VAL A 23 -6.03 1.70 12.62
C VAL A 23 -4.61 1.13 12.64
N SER A 24 -4.10 0.68 11.49
CA SER A 24 -2.71 0.22 11.34
C SER A 24 -1.71 1.34 11.61
N GLU A 25 -1.99 2.54 11.11
CA GLU A 25 -1.18 3.74 11.27
C GLU A 25 -1.14 4.17 12.74
N ALA A 26 -2.30 4.23 13.40
CA ALA A 26 -2.39 4.53 14.84
C ALA A 26 -1.61 3.51 15.68
N ALA A 27 -1.75 2.20 15.38
CA ALA A 27 -1.01 1.15 16.07
C ALA A 27 0.51 1.25 15.82
N THR A 28 0.92 1.60 14.59
CA THR A 28 2.31 1.87 14.24
C THR A 28 2.87 3.05 15.01
N ILE A 29 2.13 4.17 15.09
CA ILE A 29 2.49 5.34 15.88
C ILE A 29 2.70 4.94 17.34
N THR A 30 1.73 4.29 17.99
CA THR A 30 1.85 3.87 19.40
C THR A 30 3.10 3.02 19.61
N LYS A 31 3.28 1.95 18.81
CA LYS A 31 4.42 1.04 18.96
C LYS A 31 5.76 1.75 18.78
N LEU A 32 5.87 2.65 17.80
CA LEU A 32 7.10 3.38 17.52
C LEU A 32 7.41 4.40 18.62
N LEU A 33 6.42 5.16 19.07
CA LEU A 33 6.60 6.16 20.13
C LEU A 33 6.98 5.51 21.46
N ASP A 34 6.36 4.38 21.82
CA ASP A 34 6.70 3.63 23.03
C ASP A 34 8.14 3.12 22.95
N TYR A 35 8.56 2.59 21.78
CA TYR A 35 9.93 2.17 21.57
C TYR A 35 10.92 3.33 21.72
N ILE A 36 10.67 4.48 21.07
CA ILE A 36 11.54 5.66 21.16
C ILE A 36 11.64 6.17 22.59
N LYS A 37 10.53 6.29 23.31
CA LYS A 37 10.52 6.75 24.72
C LYS A 37 11.33 5.82 25.62
N ASN A 38 11.14 4.51 25.49
CA ASN A 38 11.90 3.52 26.25
C ASN A 38 13.41 3.61 25.96
N GLN A 39 13.80 3.82 24.70
CA GLN A 39 15.20 4.01 24.32
C GLN A 39 15.78 5.32 24.87
N ASN A 40 15.06 6.44 24.74
CA ASN A 40 15.47 7.72 25.31
C ASN A 40 15.69 7.62 26.83
N GLU A 41 14.79 6.96 27.56
CA GLU A 41 14.93 6.74 29.00
C GLU A 41 16.13 5.84 29.34
N TRP A 42 16.33 4.76 28.59
CA TRP A 42 17.44 3.84 28.80
C TRP A 42 18.78 4.53 28.62
N ILE A 43 18.95 5.31 27.54
CA ILE A 43 20.18 6.08 27.26
C ILE A 43 20.41 7.16 28.32
N SER A 44 19.36 7.88 28.72
CA SER A 44 19.46 8.92 29.76
C SER A 44 19.93 8.36 31.10
N LYS A 45 19.58 7.10 31.43
CA LYS A 45 20.05 6.41 32.64
C LYS A 45 21.50 5.95 32.54
N GLN A 46 22.01 5.67 31.34
CA GLN A 46 23.38 5.17 31.13
C GLN A 46 24.44 6.26 31.06
N THR A 47 24.06 7.47 30.64
CA THR A 47 25.01 8.56 30.43
C THR A 47 24.47 9.87 30.98
N SER A 48 25.13 10.41 32.01
CA SER A 48 24.67 11.59 32.78
C SER A 48 24.64 12.90 32.00
N ASN A 49 25.14 12.94 30.76
CA ASN A 49 25.38 14.15 29.97
C ASN A 49 24.77 14.15 28.55
N HIS A 50 23.93 13.19 28.18
CA HIS A 50 23.29 13.22 26.87
C HIS A 50 21.95 13.98 26.90
N LEU A 51 21.81 14.92 25.96
CA LEU A 51 20.52 15.50 25.59
C LEU A 51 19.59 14.40 25.05
N THR A 52 18.27 14.58 25.24
CA THR A 52 17.24 13.71 24.66
C THR A 52 17.49 13.53 23.17
N LEU A 53 17.60 12.28 22.69
CA LEU A 53 17.90 12.02 21.27
C LEU A 53 16.73 12.42 20.37
N PHE A 54 15.53 12.00 20.75
CA PHE A 54 14.29 12.46 20.13
C PHE A 54 13.56 13.37 21.09
N THR A 55 13.24 14.57 20.62
CA THR A 55 12.44 15.57 21.34
C THR A 55 10.95 15.39 21.05
N ASP A 56 10.08 16.01 21.84
CA ASP A 56 8.63 16.02 21.58
C ASP A 56 8.29 16.59 20.19
N SER A 57 9.10 17.54 19.70
CA SER A 57 8.94 18.09 18.34
C SER A 57 9.21 17.03 17.27
N ASP A 58 10.22 16.19 17.46
CA ASP A 58 10.53 15.10 16.53
C ASP A 58 9.42 14.04 16.53
N LEU A 59 8.90 13.72 17.73
CA LEU A 59 7.76 12.80 17.85
C LEU A 59 6.53 13.34 17.12
N GLN A 60 6.28 14.64 17.19
CA GLN A 60 5.15 15.25 16.49
C GLN A 60 5.30 15.19 14.96
N ILE A 61 6.51 15.35 14.43
CA ILE A 61 6.80 15.18 13.00
C ILE A 61 6.52 13.73 12.57
N ILE A 62 6.95 12.75 13.37
CA ILE A 62 6.70 11.33 13.10
C ILE A 62 5.19 11.03 13.08
N ILE A 63 4.45 11.52 14.08
CA ILE A 63 2.99 11.34 14.17
C ILE A 63 2.30 11.95 12.96
N GLU A 64 2.64 13.19 12.61
CA GLU A 64 2.05 13.88 11.46
C GLU A 64 2.34 13.11 10.16
N ALA A 65 3.59 12.68 9.95
CA ALA A 65 3.99 11.99 8.73
C ALA A 65 3.33 10.63 8.56
N ILE A 66 3.14 9.86 9.64
CA ILE A 66 2.42 8.58 9.57
C ILE A 66 0.91 8.80 9.39
N ASN A 67 0.32 9.81 10.04
CA ASN A 67 -1.10 10.10 9.83
C ASN A 67 -1.41 10.54 8.38
N ALA A 68 -0.47 11.23 7.73
CA ALA A 68 -0.63 11.67 6.35
C ALA A 68 -0.68 10.50 5.34
N THR A 69 -0.26 9.28 5.72
CA THR A 69 -0.32 8.11 4.84
C THR A 69 -1.68 7.39 4.87
N ILE A 70 -2.59 7.79 5.77
CA ILE A 70 -3.90 7.15 5.89
C ILE A 70 -4.68 7.31 4.58
N CYS A 71 -5.02 6.19 3.95
CA CYS A 71 -5.69 6.17 2.65
C CYS A 71 -7.21 6.00 2.74
N TRP A 72 -7.94 6.73 1.90
CA TRP A 72 -9.38 6.58 1.70
C TRP A 72 -9.67 6.00 0.31
N TYR A 73 -10.75 5.23 0.21
CA TYR A 73 -11.22 4.70 -1.08
C TYR A 73 -12.07 5.75 -1.81
N ASP A 74 -11.72 6.01 -3.06
CA ASP A 74 -12.54 6.79 -3.98
C ASP A 74 -13.38 5.83 -4.84
N SER A 75 -14.69 5.82 -4.61
CA SER A 75 -15.63 4.96 -5.32
C SER A 75 -15.92 5.42 -6.74
N LEU A 76 -15.67 6.68 -7.08
CA LEU A 76 -15.89 7.20 -8.43
C LEU A 76 -14.79 6.72 -9.36
N ASP A 77 -13.54 6.83 -8.91
CA ASP A 77 -12.35 6.47 -9.69
C ASP A 77 -11.89 5.02 -9.43
N ASN A 78 -12.51 4.30 -8.48
CA ASN A 78 -12.11 2.97 -8.02
C ASN A 78 -10.63 2.86 -7.65
N THR A 79 -10.16 3.83 -6.87
CA THR A 79 -8.76 4.01 -6.47
C THR A 79 -8.68 4.41 -5.01
N ILE A 80 -7.48 4.65 -4.50
CA ILE A 80 -7.25 5.22 -3.17
C ILE A 80 -6.51 6.55 -3.25
N TYR A 81 -6.67 7.38 -2.23
CA TYR A 81 -5.98 8.65 -2.08
C TYR A 81 -5.75 8.95 -0.61
N GLN A 82 -4.75 9.78 -0.30
CA GLN A 82 -4.49 10.27 1.05
C GLN A 82 -5.14 11.64 1.21
N PRO A 83 -6.23 11.77 1.99
CA PRO A 83 -7.05 12.98 2.02
C PRO A 83 -6.29 14.20 2.57
N ASP A 84 -5.32 13.98 3.44
CA ASP A 84 -4.49 15.03 4.03
C ASP A 84 -3.67 15.82 2.98
N LEU A 85 -3.37 15.24 1.82
CA LEU A 85 -2.69 15.94 0.71
C LEU A 85 -3.60 16.96 -0.01
N TYR A 86 -4.90 16.98 0.27
CA TYR A 86 -5.89 17.80 -0.46
C TYR A 86 -6.49 18.91 0.39
N TYR A 87 -6.45 18.79 1.72
CA TYR A 87 -7.06 19.75 2.63
C TYR A 87 -6.20 21.02 2.75
N SER A 88 -6.63 22.11 2.10
CA SER A 88 -5.96 23.42 2.18
C SER A 88 -5.81 23.96 3.59
N ASP A 89 -6.70 23.54 4.49
CA ASP A 89 -6.81 24.07 5.85
C ASP A 89 -5.86 23.36 6.82
N LYS A 90 -5.35 22.18 6.41
CA LYS A 90 -4.37 21.41 7.16
C LYS A 90 -3.00 21.60 6.50
N LYS A 91 -2.19 22.51 7.04
CA LYS A 91 -0.83 22.74 6.56
C LYS A 91 0.09 21.61 7.03
N LEU A 92 0.18 20.54 6.23
CA LEU A 92 1.13 19.46 6.46
C LEU A 92 2.57 19.97 6.41
N SER A 93 3.43 19.46 7.30
CA SER A 93 4.87 19.64 7.16
C SER A 93 5.39 19.04 5.85
N LEU A 94 6.53 19.54 5.36
CA LEU A 94 7.18 19.00 4.16
C LEU A 94 7.52 17.52 4.31
N VAL A 95 7.91 17.09 5.51
CA VAL A 95 8.19 15.68 5.82
C VAL A 95 6.93 14.85 5.64
N ALA A 96 5.79 15.29 6.20
CA ALA A 96 4.54 14.57 6.07
C ALA A 96 4.06 14.48 4.61
N GLN A 97 4.19 15.56 3.83
CA GLN A 97 3.86 15.54 2.41
C GLN A 97 4.74 14.55 1.62
N ILE A 98 6.05 14.56 1.85
CA ILE A 98 6.98 13.66 1.15
C ILE A 98 6.70 12.19 1.51
N ILE A 99 6.48 11.90 2.80
CA ILE A 99 6.21 10.53 3.26
C ILE A 99 4.87 10.03 2.69
N ALA A 100 3.83 10.86 2.67
CA ALA A 100 2.55 10.51 2.05
C ALA A 100 2.70 10.23 0.54
N LEU A 101 3.37 11.13 -0.20
CA LEU A 101 3.62 10.93 -1.63
C LEU A 101 4.43 9.67 -1.95
N ALA A 102 5.41 9.34 -1.11
CA ALA A 102 6.24 8.14 -1.28
C ALA A 102 5.46 6.85 -0.99
N ASP A 103 4.57 6.85 0.00
CA ASP A 103 3.73 5.70 0.37
C ASP A 103 2.86 5.18 -0.79
N LEU A 104 2.29 6.07 -1.60
CA LEU A 104 1.57 5.71 -2.84
C LEU A 104 2.41 5.91 -4.11
N GLY A 105 3.74 5.93 -3.93
CA GLY A 105 4.70 6.43 -4.92
C GLY A 105 5.36 5.37 -5.79
N THR A 106 5.27 4.09 -5.44
CA THR A 106 6.04 2.99 -6.06
C THR A 106 6.00 3.04 -7.58
N LEU A 107 4.80 3.11 -8.18
CA LEU A 107 4.67 3.20 -9.65
C LEU A 107 5.46 4.39 -10.21
N GLY A 108 5.30 5.56 -9.60
CA GLY A 108 5.91 6.79 -10.11
C GLY A 108 7.42 6.84 -9.96
N MET A 109 7.93 6.20 -8.91
CA MET A 109 9.35 6.23 -8.52
C MET A 109 10.16 5.09 -9.13
N GLU A 110 9.59 3.89 -9.15
CA GLU A 110 10.30 2.64 -9.42
C GLU A 110 9.81 1.94 -10.70
N GLY A 111 8.65 2.32 -11.22
CA GLY A 111 8.12 1.83 -12.49
C GLY A 111 7.24 0.58 -12.36
N ILE A 112 6.96 -0.05 -13.51
CA ILE A 112 5.92 -1.09 -13.64
C ILE A 112 6.28 -2.38 -12.90
N GLU A 113 7.54 -2.80 -12.91
CA GLU A 113 7.97 -4.05 -12.28
C GLU A 113 7.74 -4.02 -10.77
N ALA A 114 8.30 -3.00 -10.08
CA ALA A 114 8.10 -2.79 -8.65
C ALA A 114 6.61 -2.61 -8.30
N PHE A 115 5.86 -1.91 -9.14
CA PHE A 115 4.41 -1.73 -8.98
C PHE A 115 3.63 -3.06 -9.04
N ASN A 116 4.01 -3.98 -9.93
CA ASN A 116 3.38 -5.29 -10.05
C ASN A 116 3.80 -6.22 -8.90
N GLU A 117 5.06 -6.14 -8.47
CA GLU A 117 5.57 -6.87 -7.30
C GLU A 117 4.80 -6.46 -6.04
N GLU A 118 4.72 -5.17 -5.73
CA GLU A 118 3.92 -4.66 -4.61
C GLU A 118 2.45 -5.05 -4.75
N GLY A 119 1.94 -4.98 -5.98
CA GLY A 119 0.63 -5.49 -6.36
C GLY A 119 0.33 -6.91 -5.89
N SER A 120 1.31 -7.79 -6.06
CA SER A 120 1.28 -9.22 -5.75
C SER A 120 1.47 -9.48 -4.26
N LEU A 121 2.39 -8.77 -3.62
CA LEU A 121 2.63 -8.88 -2.17
C LEU A 121 1.41 -8.43 -1.37
N LEU A 122 0.82 -7.28 -1.73
CA LEU A 122 -0.43 -6.80 -1.11
C LEU A 122 -1.58 -7.78 -1.34
N PHE A 123 -1.64 -8.43 -2.52
CA PHE A 123 -2.63 -9.47 -2.74
C PHE A 123 -2.43 -10.62 -1.75
N LEU A 124 -1.22 -11.19 -1.64
CA LEU A 124 -0.93 -12.27 -0.68
C LEU A 124 -1.22 -11.86 0.77
N GLU A 125 -0.88 -10.63 1.13
CA GLU A 125 -1.19 -10.07 2.44
C GLU A 125 -2.71 -10.06 2.69
N GLU A 126 -3.51 -9.56 1.76
CA GLU A 126 -4.96 -9.54 1.94
C GLU A 126 -5.59 -10.94 1.84
N ASN A 127 -4.88 -11.91 1.26
CA ASN A 127 -5.44 -13.19 0.82
C ASN A 127 -4.60 -14.40 1.29
N PRO A 128 -4.25 -14.53 2.59
CA PRO A 128 -3.31 -15.56 3.04
C PRO A 128 -3.85 -16.99 2.88
N ASP A 129 -5.17 -17.15 2.72
CA ASP A 129 -5.83 -18.42 2.43
C ASP A 129 -5.43 -19.01 1.07
N ILE A 130 -4.91 -18.19 0.13
CA ILE A 130 -4.46 -18.66 -1.18
C ILE A 130 -3.12 -19.39 -1.13
N ILE A 131 -2.27 -19.07 -0.14
CA ILE A 131 -0.92 -19.62 0.01
C ILE A 131 -0.91 -21.15 0.02
N PRO A 132 -1.68 -21.86 0.87
CA PRO A 132 -1.69 -23.32 0.87
C PRO A 132 -2.22 -23.91 -0.44
N ILE A 133 -3.11 -23.21 -1.16
CA ILE A 133 -3.69 -23.66 -2.44
C ILE A 133 -2.63 -23.63 -3.53
N ILE A 134 -1.79 -22.59 -3.54
CA ILE A 134 -0.68 -22.43 -4.49
C ILE A 134 0.45 -23.42 -4.16
N LEU A 135 0.87 -23.51 -2.89
CA LEU A 135 2.02 -24.32 -2.48
C LEU A 135 1.77 -25.83 -2.57
N ASN A 136 0.60 -26.29 -2.14
CA ASN A 136 0.33 -27.72 -2.08
C ASN A 136 -0.29 -28.26 -3.37
N GLN A 137 -0.69 -27.37 -4.30
CA GLN A 137 -1.55 -27.70 -5.46
C GLN A 137 -2.83 -28.47 -5.09
N ASP A 138 -3.18 -28.48 -3.80
CA ASP A 138 -4.21 -29.31 -3.21
C ASP A 138 -5.12 -28.46 -2.34
N ILE A 139 -6.42 -28.62 -2.58
CA ILE A 139 -7.44 -28.00 -1.74
C ILE A 139 -7.62 -28.95 -0.56
N PRO A 140 -7.63 -28.47 0.70
CA PRO A 140 -7.89 -29.34 1.83
C PRO A 140 -9.19 -30.13 1.61
N ASP A 141 -9.10 -31.45 1.61
CA ASP A 141 -10.22 -32.41 1.47
C ASP A 141 -11.35 -32.22 2.50
N PHE A 142 -11.14 -31.35 3.49
CA PHE A 142 -11.98 -31.17 4.67
C PHE A 142 -13.11 -30.15 4.52
N GLN A 143 -13.35 -29.58 3.32
CA GLN A 143 -14.38 -28.55 3.15
C GLN A 143 -15.54 -29.00 2.26
N ALA A 144 -16.77 -28.69 2.69
CA ALA A 144 -18.02 -28.93 1.95
C ALA A 144 -18.20 -28.03 0.72
N ILE A 145 -17.20 -27.22 0.37
CA ILE A 145 -17.21 -26.35 -0.81
C ILE A 145 -16.55 -27.12 -1.95
N ASP A 146 -17.25 -27.24 -3.08
CA ASP A 146 -16.68 -27.88 -4.25
C ASP A 146 -15.47 -27.09 -4.79
N LYS A 147 -14.50 -27.82 -5.34
CA LYS A 147 -13.26 -27.27 -5.90
C LYS A 147 -13.54 -26.14 -6.90
N GLN A 148 -14.55 -26.28 -7.75
CA GLN A 148 -14.86 -25.31 -8.80
C GLN A 148 -15.28 -23.96 -8.23
N THR A 149 -16.09 -23.95 -7.17
CA THR A 149 -16.54 -22.74 -6.46
C THR A 149 -15.36 -22.00 -5.84
N LEU A 150 -14.39 -22.73 -5.26
CA LEU A 150 -13.18 -22.11 -4.69
C LEU A 150 -12.30 -21.49 -5.77
N TYR A 151 -12.05 -22.20 -6.87
CA TYR A 151 -11.27 -21.66 -7.99
C TYR A 151 -11.91 -20.40 -8.59
N GLU A 152 -13.24 -20.40 -8.77
CA GLU A 152 -13.94 -19.22 -9.27
C GLU A 152 -13.86 -18.05 -8.27
N ASN A 153 -13.99 -18.30 -6.96
CA ASN A 153 -13.80 -17.27 -5.95
C ASN A 153 -12.39 -16.63 -6.03
N LEU A 154 -11.35 -17.45 -6.17
CA LEU A 154 -9.98 -16.96 -6.29
C LEU A 154 -9.76 -16.18 -7.59
N ARG A 155 -10.29 -16.69 -8.72
CA ARG A 155 -10.24 -16.00 -10.01
C ARG A 155 -10.86 -14.61 -9.91
N GLN A 156 -12.03 -14.49 -9.26
CA GLN A 156 -12.70 -13.20 -9.06
C GLN A 156 -11.88 -12.24 -8.18
N ARG A 157 -11.22 -12.74 -7.14
CA ARG A 157 -10.37 -11.93 -6.27
C ARG A 157 -9.14 -11.40 -7.01
N LEU A 158 -8.46 -12.26 -7.77
CA LEU A 158 -7.32 -11.88 -8.61
C LEU A 158 -7.74 -10.87 -9.69
N LEU A 159 -8.85 -11.13 -10.40
CA LEU A 159 -9.38 -10.24 -11.43
C LEU A 159 -9.81 -8.87 -10.85
N LYS A 160 -10.37 -8.85 -9.64
CA LYS A 160 -10.67 -7.60 -8.94
C LYS A 160 -9.38 -6.82 -8.65
N ARG A 161 -8.31 -7.51 -8.25
CA ARG A 161 -7.01 -6.89 -7.97
C ARG A 161 -6.37 -6.30 -9.22
N THR A 162 -6.38 -7.00 -10.36
CA THR A 162 -5.83 -6.47 -11.62
C THR A 162 -6.55 -5.20 -12.06
N ARG A 163 -7.89 -5.18 -11.97
CA ARG A 163 -8.70 -3.98 -12.24
C ARG A 163 -8.36 -2.83 -11.31
N PHE A 164 -8.21 -3.14 -10.01
CA PHE A 164 -7.80 -2.14 -9.04
C PHE A 164 -6.43 -1.55 -9.37
N GLN A 165 -5.43 -2.37 -9.74
CA GLN A 165 -4.09 -1.86 -10.11
C GLN A 165 -4.14 -0.89 -11.28
N VAL A 166 -4.90 -1.20 -12.34
CA VAL A 166 -5.06 -0.29 -13.49
C VAL A 166 -5.71 1.03 -13.07
N ASN A 167 -6.81 0.97 -12.31
CA ASN A 167 -7.49 2.18 -11.84
C ASN A 167 -6.64 2.98 -10.85
N PHE A 168 -5.86 2.29 -10.02
CA PHE A 168 -4.93 2.90 -9.10
C PHE A 168 -3.84 3.67 -9.83
N ALA A 169 -3.18 3.06 -10.83
CA ALA A 169 -2.18 3.71 -11.68
C ALA A 169 -2.73 4.99 -12.35
N LYS A 170 -3.92 4.90 -12.96
CA LYS A 170 -4.62 6.05 -13.55
C LYS A 170 -4.91 7.13 -12.52
N GLY A 171 -5.42 6.74 -11.36
CA GLY A 171 -5.73 7.64 -10.26
C GLY A 171 -4.50 8.39 -9.77
N ARG A 172 -3.36 7.72 -9.61
CA ARG A 172 -2.08 8.34 -9.22
C ARG A 172 -1.67 9.42 -10.22
N MET A 173 -1.66 9.11 -11.52
CA MET A 173 -1.31 10.09 -12.56
C MET A 173 -2.27 11.30 -12.56
N ALA A 174 -3.58 11.06 -12.47
CA ALA A 174 -4.59 12.12 -12.48
C ALA A 174 -4.56 13.04 -11.24
N ARG A 175 -3.97 12.56 -10.13
CA ARG A 175 -3.95 13.24 -8.84
C ARG A 175 -2.66 13.97 -8.53
N LEU A 176 -1.54 13.54 -9.12
CA LEU A 176 -0.20 14.05 -8.81
C LEU A 176 -0.13 15.58 -8.75
N ALA A 177 -0.65 16.29 -9.75
CA ALA A 177 -0.61 17.76 -9.77
C ALA A 177 -1.33 18.41 -8.57
N ARG A 178 -2.41 17.80 -8.07
CA ARG A 178 -3.14 18.28 -6.88
C ARG A 178 -2.40 17.91 -5.59
N GLU A 179 -1.80 16.73 -5.54
CA GLU A 179 -1.07 16.25 -4.36
C GLU A 179 0.26 16.97 -4.15
N LEU A 180 0.83 17.53 -5.23
CA LEU A 180 2.01 18.39 -5.17
C LEU A 180 1.68 19.85 -4.80
N LYS A 181 0.40 20.18 -4.55
CA LYS A 181 -0.03 21.53 -4.18
C LYS A 181 0.45 21.84 -2.75
N GLY A 182 1.54 22.57 -2.64
CA GLY A 182 2.18 22.91 -1.36
C GLY A 182 3.70 23.05 -1.48
N PHE A 183 4.27 22.45 -2.51
CA PHE A 183 5.68 22.60 -2.89
C PHE A 183 5.92 23.87 -3.72
N THR A 184 7.18 24.31 -3.78
CA THR A 184 7.59 25.39 -4.69
C THR A 184 7.58 24.91 -6.14
N ALA A 185 7.57 25.84 -7.10
CA ALA A 185 7.59 25.48 -8.52
C ALA A 185 8.82 24.63 -8.90
N GLU A 186 9.98 24.95 -8.32
CA GLU A 186 11.23 24.21 -8.53
C GLU A 186 11.13 22.79 -7.97
N ALA A 187 10.58 22.64 -6.76
CA ALA A 187 10.38 21.33 -6.16
C ALA A 187 9.37 20.49 -6.94
N ILE A 188 8.27 21.09 -7.42
CA ILE A 188 7.29 20.41 -8.28
C ILE A 188 7.96 19.92 -9.57
N ALA A 189 8.81 20.72 -10.20
CA ALA A 189 9.53 20.30 -11.41
C ALA A 189 10.42 19.08 -11.15
N VAL A 190 11.21 19.08 -10.08
CA VAL A 190 12.06 17.93 -9.69
C VAL A 190 11.19 16.71 -9.34
N LEU A 191 10.14 16.89 -8.55
CA LEU A 191 9.26 15.79 -8.15
C LEU A 191 8.57 15.15 -9.35
N THR A 192 8.18 15.93 -10.36
CA THR A 192 7.51 15.40 -11.56
C THR A 192 8.48 14.80 -12.58
N HIS A 193 9.66 15.39 -12.77
CA HIS A 193 10.61 14.96 -13.81
C HIS A 193 11.57 13.86 -13.34
N ASP A 194 12.01 13.92 -12.08
CA ASP A 194 13.09 13.06 -11.58
C ASP A 194 12.58 11.98 -10.64
N VAL A 195 11.62 12.32 -9.77
CA VAL A 195 11.09 11.40 -8.74
C VAL A 195 9.92 10.58 -9.30
N PHE A 196 8.81 11.21 -9.67
CA PHE A 196 7.60 10.54 -10.17
C PHE A 196 7.58 10.40 -11.69
N LYS A 197 8.76 10.21 -12.30
CA LYS A 197 8.98 10.22 -13.76
C LYS A 197 8.16 9.16 -14.51
N TYR A 198 7.76 8.08 -13.84
CA TYR A 198 6.96 7.02 -14.43
C TYR A 198 5.45 7.28 -14.38
N LEU A 199 4.96 8.31 -13.68
CA LEU A 199 3.55 8.72 -13.73
C LEU A 199 3.26 9.53 -15.01
N ASN A 200 3.34 8.86 -16.16
CA ASN A 200 3.11 9.47 -17.46
C ASN A 200 2.19 8.61 -18.34
N PRO A 201 1.57 9.19 -19.40
CA PRO A 201 0.58 8.48 -20.21
C PRO A 201 1.09 7.18 -20.86
N ALA A 202 2.36 7.13 -21.26
CA ALA A 202 2.92 5.93 -21.91
C ALA A 202 2.98 4.75 -20.92
N ILE A 203 3.41 4.99 -19.68
CA ILE A 203 3.44 3.97 -18.63
C ILE A 203 2.03 3.53 -18.24
N ILE A 204 1.07 4.46 -18.13
CA ILE A 204 -0.32 4.11 -17.83
C ILE A 204 -0.90 3.23 -18.94
N GLN A 205 -0.64 3.56 -20.21
CA GLN A 205 -1.07 2.76 -21.35
C GLN A 205 -0.43 1.37 -21.34
N GLU A 206 0.85 1.26 -21.00
CA GLU A 206 1.54 -0.04 -20.88
C GLU A 206 0.87 -0.92 -19.82
N ILE A 207 0.59 -0.37 -18.63
CA ILE A 207 -0.13 -1.07 -17.57
C ILE A 207 -1.51 -1.52 -18.02
N GLU A 208 -2.26 -0.67 -18.73
CA GLU A 208 -3.58 -1.04 -19.25
C GLU A 208 -3.52 -2.22 -20.22
N LEU A 209 -2.47 -2.27 -21.06
CA LEU A 209 -2.29 -3.32 -22.07
C LEU A 209 -1.74 -4.62 -21.49
N SER A 210 -0.85 -4.54 -20.50
CA SER A 210 -0.19 -5.72 -19.91
C SER A 210 -1.01 -6.38 -18.80
N THR A 211 -1.98 -5.67 -18.20
CA THR A 211 -2.73 -6.15 -17.04
C THR A 211 -4.04 -6.83 -17.45
N PRO A 212 -4.25 -8.13 -17.13
CA PRO A 212 -5.43 -8.86 -17.58
C PRO A 212 -6.68 -8.47 -16.76
N THR A 213 -7.57 -7.68 -17.36
CA THR A 213 -8.75 -7.11 -16.68
C THR A 213 -10.10 -7.57 -17.25
N ALA A 214 -10.10 -8.36 -18.32
CA ALA A 214 -11.31 -8.81 -19.00
C ALA A 214 -12.13 -9.79 -18.13
N ASN A 215 -13.46 -9.79 -18.28
CA ASN A 215 -14.35 -10.67 -17.47
C ASN A 215 -14.07 -12.17 -17.68
N ASP A 216 -13.65 -12.52 -18.90
CA ASP A 216 -13.37 -13.86 -19.39
C ASP A 216 -11.90 -14.29 -19.19
N THR A 217 -11.05 -13.46 -18.55
CA THR A 217 -9.71 -13.86 -18.15
C THR A 217 -9.78 -15.09 -17.25
N ASN A 218 -9.07 -16.16 -17.62
CA ASN A 218 -9.06 -17.41 -16.88
C ASN A 218 -8.13 -17.36 -15.66
N PHE A 219 -8.20 -18.39 -14.81
CA PHE A 219 -7.44 -18.43 -13.57
C PHE A 219 -5.93 -18.54 -13.83
N GLU A 220 -5.53 -19.34 -14.81
CA GLU A 220 -4.13 -19.60 -15.14
C GLU A 220 -3.41 -18.32 -15.59
N GLN A 221 -4.05 -17.50 -16.44
CA GLN A 221 -3.55 -16.20 -16.87
C GLN A 221 -3.36 -15.24 -15.71
N LEU A 222 -4.27 -15.24 -14.73
CA LEU A 222 -4.15 -14.40 -13.54
C LEU A 222 -3.00 -14.88 -12.65
N ILE A 223 -2.84 -16.18 -12.46
CA ILE A 223 -1.72 -16.75 -11.70
C ILE A 223 -0.38 -16.42 -12.36
N GLU A 224 -0.30 -16.52 -13.69
CA GLU A 224 0.89 -16.14 -14.46
C GLU A 224 1.22 -14.65 -14.30
N PHE A 225 0.21 -13.77 -14.34
CA PHE A 225 0.41 -12.33 -14.16
C PHE A 225 0.95 -11.95 -12.77
N PHE A 226 0.41 -12.54 -11.71
CA PHE A 226 0.83 -12.20 -10.34
C PHE A 226 2.11 -12.91 -9.90
N GLU A 227 2.52 -13.97 -10.60
CA GLU A 227 3.75 -14.73 -10.33
C GLU A 227 3.91 -15.12 -8.84
N LEU A 228 2.80 -15.43 -8.17
CA LEU A 228 2.72 -15.56 -6.70
C LEU A 228 3.72 -16.57 -6.12
N ASP A 229 4.04 -17.62 -6.89
CA ASP A 229 5.04 -18.64 -6.56
C ASP A 229 6.41 -18.06 -6.21
N LYS A 230 6.81 -16.92 -6.81
CA LYS A 230 8.10 -16.27 -6.56
C LYS A 230 8.25 -15.82 -5.11
N TYR A 231 7.15 -15.45 -4.47
CA TYR A 231 7.15 -14.90 -3.11
C TYR A 231 6.94 -15.96 -2.02
N LEU A 232 6.58 -17.20 -2.41
CA LEU A 232 6.25 -18.28 -1.47
C LEU A 232 7.36 -19.33 -1.33
N LYS A 233 8.37 -19.32 -2.19
CA LYS A 233 9.46 -20.33 -2.22
C LYS A 233 10.71 -19.95 -1.39
N ASN A 234 10.55 -19.10 -0.37
CA ASN A 234 11.63 -18.71 0.54
C ASN A 234 11.46 -19.35 1.93
#